data_AF-A0A1X7VUA5-F1
#
_entry.id   AF-A0A1X7VUA5-F1
#
_cell.length_a   1.000
_cell.length_b   1.000
_cell.length_c   1.000
_cell.angle_alpha   90.00
_cell.angle_beta   90.00
_cell.angle_gamma   90.00
#
_symmetry.space_group_name_H-M   'P 1'
#
loop_
_entity.id
_entity.type
_entity.pdbx_description
1 polymer ?
#
loop_
_entity_poly.entity_id
_entity_poly.type
_entity_poly.pdbx_seq_one_letter_code
_entity_poly.pdbx_strand_id
1 'polypeptide(L)' 'MKHQREQHKTPKEVECYRCGGRHYATHCRFKDVDCRSCGKEAHLAKVCRSSKKRSQQPVTLETIQIC' A
#
# COMPACT_ATOMS: atom_id res chain seq x y z
N MET A 1 6.83 -22.16 26.10
CA MET A 1 5.68 -21.24 26.23
C MET A 1 5.92 -20.10 25.24
N LYS A 2 5.14 -20.00 24.15
CA LYS A 2 5.43 -19.09 23.01
C LYS A 2 4.51 -17.87 23.04
N HIS A 3 4.84 -16.85 23.83
CA HIS A 3 4.13 -15.57 23.84
C HIS A 3 5.14 -14.49 24.21
N GLN A 4 5.30 -13.33 23.58
CA GLN A 4 4.87 -12.72 22.32
C GLN A 4 5.89 -11.60 22.13
N ARG A 5 6.40 -11.38 20.91
CA ARG A 5 7.31 -10.27 20.63
C ARG A 5 6.52 -8.96 20.69
N GLU A 6 6.48 -8.33 21.85
CA GLU A 6 6.04 -6.95 21.99
C GLU A 6 7.10 -6.02 21.41
N GLN A 7 7.02 -5.82 20.09
CA GLN A 7 7.71 -4.72 19.45
C GLN A 7 6.99 -3.43 19.85
N HIS A 8 7.40 -2.86 20.99
CA HIS A 8 7.25 -1.44 21.29
C HIS A 8 8.06 -0.63 20.26
N LYS A 9 7.56 -0.60 19.04
CA LYS A 9 8.06 0.25 17.97
C LYS A 9 7.64 1.66 18.38
N THR A 10 8.62 2.50 18.69
CA THR A 10 8.42 3.94 18.87
C THR A 10 7.47 4.45 17.79
N PRO A 11 6.49 5.32 18.11
CA PRO A 11 5.57 5.85 17.12
C PRO A 11 6.34 6.80 16.21
N LYS A 12 7.12 6.24 15.27
CA LYS A 12 7.52 6.93 14.05
C LYS A 12 6.20 7.42 13.48
N GLU A 13 6.00 8.74 13.44
CA GLU A 13 4.81 9.43 12.97
C GLU A 13 4.08 8.56 11.96
N VAL A 14 3.02 7.89 12.40
CA VAL A 14 2.48 6.77 11.63
C VAL A 14 1.79 7.38 10.42
N GLU A 15 2.39 7.19 9.25
CA GLU A 15 1.78 7.65 8.01
C GLU A 15 0.67 6.67 7.62
N CYS A 16 -0.54 7.20 7.50
CA CYS A 16 -1.71 6.43 7.15
C CYS A 16 -1.57 5.94 5.71
N TYR A 17 -1.44 4.63 5.51
CA TYR A 17 -1.36 4.03 4.17
C TYR A 17 -2.63 4.25 3.33
N ARG A 18 -3.75 4.65 3.95
CA ARG A 18 -5.01 4.94 3.27
C ARG A 18 -5.04 6.34 2.67
N CYS A 19 -4.51 7.36 3.35
CA CYS A 19 -4.65 8.76 2.91
C CYS A 19 -3.35 9.58 2.89
N GLY A 20 -2.27 9.08 3.50
CA GLY A 20 -1.00 9.77 3.66
C GLY A 20 -0.98 10.80 4.80
N GLY A 21 -1.95 10.76 5.71
CA GLY A 21 -2.00 11.63 6.90
C GLY A 21 -1.23 11.06 8.09
N ARG A 22 -0.95 11.89 9.11
CA ARG A 22 -0.26 11.49 10.34
C ARG A 22 -1.25 10.90 11.37
N HIS A 23 -1.74 9.70 11.11
CA HIS A 23 -2.65 8.97 12.01
C HIS A 23 -2.67 7.47 11.68
N TYR A 24 -3.10 6.65 12.63
CA TYR A 24 -3.31 5.22 12.39
C TYR A 24 -4.47 4.97 11.44
N ALA A 25 -4.34 3.97 10.55
CA ALA A 25 -5.38 3.64 9.59
C ALA A 25 -6.75 3.29 10.22
N THR A 26 -6.75 2.85 11.49
CA THR A 26 -7.95 2.61 12.30
C THR A 26 -8.75 3.89 12.56
N HIS A 27 -8.08 5.02 12.73
CA HIS A 27 -8.68 6.35 12.93
C HIS A 27 -8.84 7.13 11.61
N CYS A 28 -8.54 6.51 10.47
CA CYS A 28 -8.66 7.16 9.19
C CYS A 28 -10.13 7.31 8.78
N ARG A 29 -10.55 8.56 8.53
CA ARG A 29 -11.90 8.87 8.00
C ARG A 29 -12.10 8.36 6.56
N PHE A 30 -11.03 8.14 5.82
CA PHE A 30 -11.04 7.65 4.43
C PHE A 30 -10.96 6.12 4.36
N LYS A 31 -11.60 5.41 5.28
CA LYS A 31 -11.57 3.93 5.32
C LYS A 31 -12.38 3.29 4.19
N ASP A 32 -13.47 3.93 3.80
CA ASP A 32 -14.42 3.49 2.77
C ASP A 32 -14.25 4.30 1.46
N VAL A 33 -13.08 4.91 1.24
CA VAL A 33 -12.84 5.68 0.02
C VAL A 33 -12.41 4.76 -1.11
N ASP A 34 -12.99 4.95 -2.28
CA ASP A 34 -12.55 4.36 -3.52
C ASP A 34 -11.33 5.12 -4.08
N CYS A 35 -10.31 4.36 -4.44
CA CYS A 35 -9.16 4.92 -5.12
C CYS A 35 -9.53 5.24 -6.57
N ARG A 36 -9.72 6.51 -6.91
CA ARG A 36 -9.97 6.95 -8.30
C ARG A 36 -8.89 6.54 -9.31
N SER A 37 -7.68 6.18 -8.87
CA SER A 37 -6.62 5.72 -9.75
C SER A 37 -6.65 4.22 -10.05
N CYS A 38 -7.23 3.39 -9.18
CA CYS A 38 -7.24 1.93 -9.38
C CYS A 38 -8.58 1.24 -9.13
N GLY A 39 -9.62 2.00 -8.76
CA GLY A 39 -10.97 1.52 -8.47
C GLY A 39 -11.10 0.70 -7.18
N LYS A 40 -10.04 0.58 -6.37
CA LYS A 40 -10.07 -0.23 -5.14
C LYS A 40 -10.41 0.60 -3.93
N GLU A 41 -11.27 0.08 -3.09
CA GLU A 41 -11.59 0.64 -1.78
C GLU A 41 -10.41 0.45 -0.81
N ALA A 42 -10.22 1.41 0.10
CA ALA A 42 -9.25 1.47 1.21
C ALA A 42 -8.16 2.55 1.10
N HIS A 43 -7.96 3.22 -0.04
CA HIS A 43 -6.93 4.27 -0.15
C HIS A 43 -7.24 5.37 -1.16
N LEU A 44 -6.63 6.54 -0.97
CA LEU A 44 -6.71 7.67 -1.89
C LEU A 44 -5.76 7.50 -3.09
N ALA A 45 -6.16 8.06 -4.23
CA ALA A 45 -5.33 8.17 -5.43
C ALA A 45 -3.91 8.70 -5.16
N LYS A 46 -3.78 9.65 -4.22
CA LYS A 46 -2.51 10.26 -3.80
C LYS A 46 -1.47 9.24 -3.29
N VAL A 47 -1.92 8.22 -2.57
CA VAL A 47 -1.06 7.17 -1.98
C VAL A 47 -1.16 5.85 -2.74
N CYS A 48 -1.80 5.86 -3.92
CA CYS A 48 -1.99 4.66 -4.72
C CYS A 48 -0.64 4.11 -5.22
N ARG A 49 -0.35 2.88 -4.83
CA ARG A 49 0.84 2.15 -5.32
C ARG A 49 0.67 1.62 -6.74
N SER A 50 -0.56 1.43 -7.22
CA SER A 50 -0.83 0.94 -8.58
C SER A 50 -0.48 1.97 -9.66
N SER A 51 -0.57 3.27 -9.37
CA SER A 51 -0.21 4.33 -10.33
C SER A 51 1.28 4.37 -10.68
N LYS A 52 2.14 3.73 -9.87
CA LYS A 52 3.59 3.64 -10.15
C LYS A 52 3.95 2.48 -11.10
N LYS A 53 2.98 1.70 -11.57
CA LYS A 53 3.21 0.55 -12.47
C LYS A 53 3.44 0.92 -13.95
N ARG A 54 4.00 2.09 -14.25
CA ARG A 54 4.59 2.36 -15.57
C ARG A 54 6.06 1.94 -15.67
N SER A 55 6.66 1.44 -14.58
CA SER A 55 8.11 1.17 -14.52
C SER A 55 8.52 -0.15 -13.85
N GLN A 56 7.58 -1.01 -13.47
CA GLN A 56 7.90 -2.36 -12.97
C GLN A 56 7.07 -3.35 -13.78
N GLN A 57 7.40 -3.45 -15.07
CA GLN A 57 7.21 -4.70 -15.80
C GLN A 57 8.03 -5.73 -15.02
N PRO A 58 7.44 -6.78 -14.41
CA PRO A 58 8.23 -7.99 -14.27
C PRO A 58 8.49 -8.42 -15.71
N VAL A 59 9.72 -8.25 -16.18
CA VAL A 59 10.20 -8.97 -17.37
C VAL A 59 10.21 -10.44 -16.97
N THR A 60 9.03 -11.07 -16.95
CA THR A 60 8.95 -12.52 -16.85
C THR A 60 9.63 -13.03 -18.11
N LEU A 61 10.72 -13.75 -17.88
CA LEU A 61 11.62 -14.37 -18.85
C LEU A 61 10.92 -15.46 -19.67
N GLU A 62 9.80 -15.14 -20.32
CA GLU A 62 9.01 -16.04 -21.17
C GLU A 62 8.83 -15.46 -22.57
N THR A 63 9.79 -14.67 -23.05
CA THR A 63 9.91 -14.34 -24.48
C THR A 63 11.27 -14.76 -25.01
N ILE A 64 11.65 -16.00 -24.70
CA ILE A 64 12.55 -16.76 -25.56
C ILE A 64 11.78 -18.00 -25.99
N GLN A 65 10.95 -17.83 -27.02
CA GLN A 65 10.66 -18.92 -27.95
C GLN A 65 10.38 -18.36 -29.35
N ILE A 66 11.40 -18.57 -30.19
CA ILE A 66 11.34 -19.00 -31.59
C ILE A 66 11.06 -17.91 -32.64
N CYS A 67 12.12 -17.56 -33.39
CA CYS A 67 12.36 -18.10 -34.73
C CYS A 67 13.83 -18.50 -34.84
#